data_AF-A0A355SVF1-F1
#
_entry.id   AF-A0A355SVF1-F1
#
_cell.length_a   1.000
_cell.length_b   1.000
_cell.length_c   1.000
_cell.angle_alpha   90.00
_cell.angle_beta   90.00
_cell.angle_gamma   90.00
#
_symmetry.space_group_name_H-M   'P 1'
#
loop_
_entity.id
_entity.type
_entity.pdbx_description
1 polymer ?
#
loop_
_entity_poly.entity_id
_entity_poly.type
_entity_poly.pdbx_seq_one_letter_code
_entity_poly.pdbx_strand_id
1 'polypeptide(L)' 'MDLQEKQLKSIASLPSELGIYCHVPFCASTCDFCAFYQEKPRRGDLDRYLACMDREFALLPLGRAVDTV' A
#
# COMPACT_ATOMS: atom_id res chain seq x y z
N MET A 1 -14.24 35.77 -34.67
CA MET A 1 -15.33 35.07 -33.92
C MET A 1 -14.74 33.72 -33.58
N ASP A 2 -13.80 33.78 -32.65
CA ASP A 2 -12.75 32.79 -32.48
C ASP A 2 -13.27 31.74 -31.50
N LEU A 3 -13.75 30.64 -32.08
CA LEU A 3 -14.24 29.48 -31.36
C LEU A 3 -13.04 28.79 -30.71
N GLN A 4 -12.90 28.99 -29.40
CA GLN A 4 -11.90 28.33 -28.57
C GLN A 4 -12.14 26.81 -28.58
N GLU A 5 -11.25 26.08 -29.26
CA GLU A 5 -11.19 24.62 -29.18
C GLU A 5 -10.83 24.20 -27.76
N LYS A 6 -11.84 23.65 -27.09
CA LYS A 6 -11.78 23.16 -25.71
C LYS A 6 -10.92 21.89 -25.70
N GLN A 7 -9.66 21.99 -25.29
CA GLN A 7 -8.80 20.82 -25.08
C GLN A 7 -9.48 19.83 -24.12
N LEU A 8 -9.83 18.67 -24.65
CA LEU A 8 -10.27 17.52 -23.89
C LEU A 8 -9.04 17.02 -23.12
N LYS A 9 -8.95 17.36 -21.83
CA LYS A 9 -7.95 16.79 -20.91
C LYS A 9 -8.14 15.29 -20.89
N SER A 10 -7.29 14.56 -21.62
CA SER A 10 -7.17 13.12 -21.49
C SER A 10 -6.95 12.81 -20.01
N ILE A 11 -7.77 11.93 -19.46
CA ILE A 11 -7.60 11.39 -18.11
C ILE A 11 -6.14 10.95 -18.00
N ALA A 12 -5.40 11.60 -17.10
CA ALA A 12 -3.95 11.46 -17.00
C ALA A 12 -3.55 9.98 -16.93
N SER A 13 -2.52 9.62 -17.69
CA SER A 13 -1.84 8.33 -17.57
C SER A 13 -1.53 8.07 -16.10
N LEU A 14 -1.90 6.88 -15.60
CA LEU A 14 -1.53 6.46 -14.25
C LEU A 14 0.00 6.64 -14.07
N PRO A 15 0.46 7.12 -12.90
CA PRO A 15 1.88 7.20 -12.61
C PRO A 15 2.55 5.86 -12.93
N SER A 16 3.66 5.90 -13.68
CA SER A 16 4.42 4.72 -14.07
C SER A 16 5.01 3.99 -12.85
N GLU A 17 5.23 4.71 -11.76
CA GLU A 17 5.82 4.22 -10.53
C GLU A 17 4.74 3.93 -9.48
N LEU A 18 4.87 2.79 -8.80
CA LEU A 18 4.00 2.36 -7.71
C LEU A 18 4.84 2.03 -6.49
N GLY A 19 4.67 2.80 -5.42
CA GLY A 19 5.13 2.43 -4.09
C GLY A 19 4.00 1.76 -3.28
N ILE A 20 4.35 0.74 -2.49
CA ILE A 20 3.42 0.07 -1.58
C ILE A 20 3.87 0.29 -0.14
N TYR A 21 2.95 0.73 0.71
CA TYR A 21 3.14 0.78 2.16
C TYR A 21 2.33 -0.35 2.81
N CYS A 22 3.03 -1.23 3.52
CA CYS A 22 2.41 -2.28 4.34
C CYS A 22 2.66 -1.98 5.81
N HIS A 23 1.60 -1.80 6.58
CA HIS A 23 1.73 -1.63 8.02
C HIS A 23 1.91 -2.98 8.70
N VAL A 24 3.00 -3.15 9.45
CA VAL A 24 3.28 -4.31 10.30
C VAL A 24 3.23 -3.86 11.77
N PRO A 25 2.16 -4.15 12.52
CA PRO A 25 1.98 -3.63 13.88
C PRO A 25 2.75 -4.43 14.94
N PHE A 26 3.47 -5.48 14.57
CA PHE A 26 4.07 -6.40 15.53
C PHE A 26 5.51 -6.01 15.89
N CYS A 27 5.84 -6.08 17.17
CA CYS A 27 7.21 -5.89 17.64
C CYS A 27 7.69 -7.09 18.45
N ALA A 28 8.93 -7.52 18.21
CA ALA A 28 9.54 -8.63 18.95
C ALA A 28 9.75 -8.30 20.44
N SER A 29 9.95 -7.02 20.75
CA SER A 29 10.03 -6.47 22.10
C SER A 29 9.43 -5.06 22.12
N THR A 30 8.95 -4.63 23.28
CA THR A 30 8.48 -3.26 23.48
C THR A 30 9.65 -2.31 23.66
N CYS A 31 9.54 -1.12 23.10
CA CYS A 31 10.55 -0.09 23.19
C CYS A 31 9.98 1.17 23.84
N ASP A 32 10.69 1.73 24.83
CA ASP A 32 10.22 2.85 25.65
C ASP A 32 10.06 4.16 24.88
N PHE A 33 10.75 4.31 23.74
CA PHE A 33 10.71 5.51 22.89
C PHE A 33 9.87 5.32 21.63
N CYS A 34 9.22 4.16 21.44
CA CYS A 34 8.42 3.94 20.25
C CYS A 34 7.05 4.64 20.38
N ALA A 35 6.80 5.59 19.48
CA ALA A 35 5.55 6.35 19.42
C ALA A 35 4.52 5.77 18.42
N PHE A 36 4.79 4.60 17.85
CA PHE A 36 3.93 3.96 16.86
C PHE A 36 3.01 2.91 17.49
N TYR A 37 1.89 2.64 16.82
CA TYR A 37 0.98 1.57 17.18
C TYR A 37 1.69 0.22 17.13
N GLN A 38 1.52 -0.55 18.19
CA GLN A 38 2.14 -1.85 18.38
C GLN A 38 1.14 -2.84 18.96
N GLU A 39 1.18 -4.06 18.46
CA GLU A 39 0.46 -5.21 18.98
C GLU A 39 1.47 -6.27 19.44
N LYS A 40 1.21 -6.87 20.60
CA LYS A 40 2.07 -7.94 21.11
C LYS A 40 1.88 -9.19 20.24
N PRO A 41 2.90 -9.67 19.52
CA PRO A 41 2.72 -10.80 18.61
C PRO A 41 2.46 -12.08 19.38
N ARG A 42 1.40 -12.79 18.99
CA ARG A 42 1.22 -14.22 19.25
C ARG A 42 1.31 -14.94 17.92
N ARG A 43 1.80 -16.18 17.91
CA ARG A 43 2.02 -16.93 16.67
C ARG A 43 0.79 -16.96 15.76
N GLY A 44 -0.39 -17.22 16.33
CA GLY A 44 -1.64 -17.22 15.56
C GLY A 44 -2.05 -15.84 14.99
N ASP A 45 -1.63 -14.73 15.61
CA ASP A 45 -1.89 -13.40 15.06
C ASP A 45 -0.99 -13.10 13.85
N LEU A 46 0.27 -13.59 13.87
CA LEU A 46 1.18 -13.49 12.74
C LEU A 46 0.68 -14.30 11.54
N ASP A 47 0.30 -15.56 11.78
CA ASP A 47 -0.24 -16.44 10.74
C ASP A 47 -1.51 -15.83 10.11
N ARG A 48 -2.40 -15.29 10.96
CA ARG A 48 -3.60 -14.58 10.48
C ARG A 48 -3.25 -13.33 9.68
N TYR A 49 -2.30 -12.52 10.12
CA TYR A 49 -1.88 -11.32 9.41
C TYR A 49 -1.37 -11.68 8.00
N LEU A 50 -0.46 -12.65 7.89
CA LEU A 50 0.08 -13.08 6.60
C LEU A 50 -1.01 -13.62 5.68
N ALA A 51 -1.92 -14.45 6.19
CA ALA A 51 -3.05 -14.96 5.41
C ALA A 51 -4.01 -13.85 4.93
N CYS A 52 -4.19 -12.78 5.72
CA CYS A 52 -4.96 -11.61 5.30
C CYS A 52 -4.20 -10.78 4.25
N MET A 53 -2.88 -10.61 4.38
CA MET A 53 -2.07 -9.92 3.38
C MET A 53 -2.14 -10.61 2.02
N ASP A 54 -2.03 -11.94 1.97
CA ASP A 54 -2.18 -12.69 0.72
C ASP A 54 -3.54 -12.46 0.06
N ARG A 55 -4.61 -12.42 0.87
CA ARG A 55 -5.97 -12.13 0.38
C ARG A 55 -6.10 -10.70 -0.15
N GLU A 56 -5.51 -9.72 0.55
CA GLU A 56 -5.55 -8.32 0.13
C GLU A 56 -4.79 -8.11 -1.18
N PHE A 57 -3.58 -8.68 -1.29
CA PHE A 57 -2.78 -8.60 -2.52
C PHE A 57 -3.44 -9.31 -3.71
N ALA A 58 -4.21 -10.38 -3.47
CA ALA A 58 -4.98 -11.05 -4.52
C ALA A 58 -6.09 -10.15 -5.13
N LEU A 59 -6.48 -9.06 -4.47
CA LEU A 59 -7.43 -8.08 -5.00
C LEU A 59 -6.76 -7.05 -5.93
N LEU A 60 -5.42 -6.98 -5.95
CA LEU A 60 -4.71 -6.02 -6.78
C LEU A 60 -4.46 -6.57 -8.19
N PRO A 61 -4.50 -5.72 -9.23
CA PRO A 61 -4.10 -6.11 -10.58
C PRO A 61 -2.66 -6.63 -10.60
N LEU A 62 -2.49 -7.85 -11.10
CA LEU A 62 -1.17 -8.45 -11.31
C LEU A 62 -0.43 -7.76 -12.46
N GLY A 63 0.91 -7.81 -12.42
CA GLY A 63 1.77 -7.33 -13.51
C GLY A 63 2.11 -5.84 -13.48
N ARG A 64 1.76 -5.13 -12.40
CA ARG A 64 2.26 -3.77 -12.16
C ARG A 64 3.61 -3.84 -11.46
N ALA A 65 4.62 -3.20 -12.04
CA ALA A 65 5.92 -3.05 -11.39
C ALA A 65 5.74 -2.22 -10.11
N VAL A 66 6.26 -2.73 -9.00
CA VAL A 66 6.31 -2.04 -7.71
C VAL A 66 7.78 -1.74 -7.46
N ASP A 67 8.07 -0.49 -7.11
CA ASP A 67 9.42 -0.04 -6.78
C ASP A 67 9.37 0.87 -5.54
N THR A 68 10.53 1.16 -4.96
CA THR A 68 10.65 2.19 -3.93
C THR A 68 10.52 3.56 -4.58
N VAL A 69 9.56 4.37 -4.10
CA VAL A 69 9.36 5.78 -4.48
C VAL A 69 10.08 6.73 -3.53
#